data_AF-A0A660M5R6-F1
#
_entry.id   AF-A0A660M5R6-F1
#
_cell.length_a   1.000
_cell.length_b   1.000
_cell.length_c   1.000
_cell.angle_alpha   90.00
_cell.angle_beta   90.00
_cell.angle_gamma   90.00
#
_symmetry.space_group_name_H-M   'P 1'
#
loop_
_entity.id
_entity.type
_entity.pdbx_description
1 polymer ?
#
loop_
_entity_poly.entity_id
_entity_poly.type
_entity_poly.pdbx_seq_one_letter_code
_entity_poly.pdbx_strand_id
1 'polypeptide(L)'
;MRDNKKHMKRAYILLVLATALTVSPLVSAEGLQPIVLSSAQLALIRANCVSIRSSLQRLHENDALARVNLGREYETISNKLMAPMNSRIALNKLDGVMAAKTTVEFDDELATFRSSYQRYEESVARTINIDCQERPVDFYQMIEYARMYRAEVRQTVMRMSELIKKYRMQIDTIHQTSDKKHAGAK
;
A
#
# COMPACT_ATOMS: atom_id res chain seq x y z
N MET A 1 2.46 10.96 66.98
CA MET A 1 1.62 11.02 65.74
C MET A 1 2.37 11.46 64.47
N ARG A 2 3.68 11.80 64.53
CA ARG A 2 4.46 12.30 63.38
C ARG A 2 5.22 11.19 62.61
N ASP A 3 5.58 10.09 63.27
CA ASP A 3 6.33 8.98 62.64
C ASP A 3 5.49 8.08 61.73
N ASN A 4 4.24 7.75 62.09
CA ASN A 4 3.37 6.93 61.25
C ASN A 4 3.13 7.52 59.85
N LYS A 5 3.14 8.86 59.74
CA LYS A 5 2.96 9.57 58.47
C LYS A 5 4.18 9.46 57.55
N LYS A 6 5.39 9.26 58.10
CA LYS A 6 6.63 9.02 57.34
C LYS A 6 6.69 7.59 56.81
N HIS A 7 6.32 6.61 57.64
CA HIS A 7 6.27 5.21 57.21
C HIS A 7 5.20 4.96 56.13
N MET A 8 4.02 5.57 56.27
CA MET A 8 2.94 5.47 55.29
C MET A 8 3.31 6.10 53.93
N LYS A 9 4.03 7.24 53.93
CA LYS A 9 4.54 7.86 52.70
C LYS A 9 5.63 7.03 52.02
N ARG A 10 6.54 6.44 52.80
CA ARG A 10 7.59 5.54 52.27
C ARG A 10 6.99 4.26 51.69
N ALA A 11 5.97 3.69 52.35
CA ALA A 11 5.23 2.55 51.83
C ALA A 11 4.50 2.89 50.52
N TYR A 12 3.87 4.08 50.42
CA TYR A 12 3.20 4.52 49.20
C TYR A 12 4.17 4.74 48.03
N ILE A 13 5.35 5.32 48.29
CA ILE A 13 6.38 5.54 47.26
C ILE A 13 6.93 4.20 46.74
N LEU A 14 7.14 3.23 47.62
CA LEU A 14 7.58 1.89 47.22
C LEU A 14 6.50 1.11 46.46
N LEU A 15 5.22 1.29 46.81
CA LEU A 15 4.09 0.65 46.12
C LEU A 15 3.92 1.20 44.70
N VAL A 16 4.06 2.52 44.50
CA VAL A 16 3.94 3.17 43.18
C VAL A 16 5.12 2.80 42.25
N LEU A 17 6.33 2.62 42.81
CA LEU A 17 7.49 2.20 42.02
C LEU A 17 7.38 0.74 41.55
N ALA A 18 6.76 -0.14 42.34
CA ALA A 18 6.54 -1.54 41.98
C ALA A 18 5.49 -1.72 40.86
N THR A 19 4.51 -0.82 40.78
CA THR A 19 3.47 -0.86 39.72
C THR A 19 3.91 -0.29 38.37
N ALA A 20 5.02 0.46 38.32
CA ALA A 20 5.51 1.07 37.08
C ALA A 20 6.30 0.12 36.18
N LEU A 21 6.63 -1.10 36.65
CA LEU A 21 7.46 -2.07 35.93
C LEU A 21 6.70 -3.18 35.19
N THR A 22 5.35 -3.18 35.24
CA THR A 22 4.55 -4.28 34.66
C THR A 22 3.73 -3.90 33.42
N VAL A 23 3.90 -2.69 32.87
CA VAL A 23 3.25 -2.28 31.61
C VAL A 23 4.29 -2.13 30.52
N SER A 24 4.95 -3.23 30.21
CA SER A 24 5.58 -3.39 28.89
C SER A 24 4.45 -3.75 27.93
N PRO A 25 4.18 -2.98 26.85
CA PRO A 25 3.33 -3.49 25.79
C PRO A 25 3.97 -4.78 25.28
N LEU A 26 3.20 -5.88 25.24
CA LEU A 26 3.57 -7.04 24.43
C LEU A 26 3.57 -6.57 22.97
N VAL A 27 4.74 -6.15 22.50
CA VAL A 27 5.00 -6.03 21.08
C VAL A 27 5.22 -7.45 20.59
N SER A 28 4.14 -8.11 20.14
CA SER A 28 4.28 -9.31 19.31
C SER A 28 4.97 -8.89 18.03
N ALA A 29 6.28 -9.14 17.95
CA ALA A 29 6.91 -9.34 16.66
C ALA A 29 6.34 -10.65 16.11
N GLU A 30 5.36 -10.57 15.21
CA GLU A 30 5.02 -11.70 14.34
C GLU A 30 6.26 -11.95 13.46
N GLY A 31 7.22 -12.69 14.00
CA GLY A 31 8.28 -13.28 13.20
C GLY A 31 7.65 -14.16 12.14
N LEU A 32 8.07 -13.99 10.89
CA LEU A 32 7.64 -14.82 9.77
C LEU A 32 7.78 -16.29 10.18
N GLN A 33 6.66 -16.99 10.34
CA GLN A 33 6.67 -18.43 10.65
C GLN A 33 7.48 -19.13 9.54
N PRO A 34 8.47 -19.97 9.89
CA PRO A 34 9.25 -20.67 8.88
C PRO A 34 8.32 -21.54 8.03
N ILE A 35 8.39 -21.41 6.71
CA ILE A 35 7.59 -22.23 5.80
C ILE A 35 8.11 -23.66 5.91
N VAL A 36 7.32 -24.54 6.52
CA VAL A 36 7.62 -25.97 6.63
C VAL A 36 6.94 -26.70 5.47
N LEU A 37 7.71 -27.11 4.48
CA LEU A 37 7.25 -27.92 3.34
C LEU A 37 7.47 -29.41 3.61
N SER A 38 6.46 -30.23 3.31
CA SER A 38 6.57 -31.69 3.35
C SER A 38 7.46 -32.21 2.22
N SER A 39 8.01 -33.42 2.38
CA SER A 39 8.80 -34.08 1.33
C SER A 39 8.05 -34.22 0.01
N ALA A 40 6.74 -34.50 0.06
CA ALA A 40 5.87 -34.58 -1.11
C ALA A 40 5.71 -33.21 -1.80
N GLN A 41 5.58 -32.12 -1.03
CA GLN A 41 5.52 -30.76 -1.59
C GLN A 41 6.85 -30.35 -2.25
N LEU A 42 7.98 -30.68 -1.62
CA LEU A 42 9.30 -30.45 -2.20
C LEU A 42 9.50 -31.24 -3.49
N ALA A 43 9.06 -32.50 -3.53
CA ALA A 43 9.11 -33.32 -4.75
C ALA A 43 8.25 -32.71 -5.87
N LEU A 44 7.05 -32.20 -5.54
CA LEU A 44 6.17 -31.54 -6.50
C LEU A 44 6.79 -30.26 -7.08
N ILE A 45 7.40 -29.43 -6.23
CA ILE A 45 8.11 -28.20 -6.68
C ILE A 45 9.21 -28.56 -7.66
N ARG A 46 10.06 -29.54 -7.31
CA ARG A 46 11.15 -30.01 -8.17
C ARG A 46 10.63 -30.57 -9.50
N ALA A 47 9.62 -31.42 -9.47
CA ALA A 47 9.02 -32.02 -10.66
C ALA A 47 8.47 -30.97 -11.64
N ASN A 48 7.99 -29.83 -11.14
CA ASN A 48 7.37 -28.77 -11.95
C ASN A 48 8.27 -27.54 -12.17
N CYS A 49 9.50 -27.56 -11.67
CA CYS A 49 10.41 -26.42 -11.61
C CYS A 49 10.55 -25.67 -12.95
N VAL A 50 10.81 -26.39 -14.05
CA VAL A 50 10.95 -25.81 -15.40
C VAL A 50 9.65 -25.13 -15.87
N SER A 51 8.51 -25.79 -15.66
CA SER A 51 7.20 -25.29 -16.07
C SER A 51 6.78 -24.04 -15.28
N ILE A 52 7.01 -24.04 -13.97
CA ILE A 52 6.72 -22.89 -13.10
C ILE A 52 7.61 -21.71 -13.51
N ARG A 53 8.92 -21.94 -13.71
CA ARG A 53 9.86 -20.89 -14.12
C ARG A 53 9.48 -20.28 -15.47
N SER A 54 9.14 -21.10 -16.47
CA SER A 54 8.65 -20.61 -17.77
C SER A 54 7.36 -19.81 -17.64
N SER A 55 6.46 -20.21 -16.74
CA SER A 55 5.22 -19.48 -16.49
C SER A 55 5.48 -18.14 -15.79
N LEU A 56 6.42 -18.10 -14.83
CA LEU A 56 6.84 -16.86 -14.18
C LEU A 56 7.53 -15.89 -15.15
N GLN A 57 8.35 -16.38 -16.08
CA GLN A 57 8.99 -15.55 -17.11
C GLN A 57 7.95 -14.89 -18.03
N ARG A 58 7.01 -15.68 -18.57
CA ARG A 58 5.91 -15.13 -19.40
C ARG A 58 5.06 -14.14 -18.61
N LEU A 59 4.79 -14.43 -17.34
CA LEU A 59 4.05 -13.53 -16.47
C LEU A 59 4.79 -12.20 -16.29
N HIS A 60 6.09 -12.26 -16.02
CA HIS A 60 6.94 -11.09 -15.82
C HIS A 60 6.98 -10.17 -17.04
N GLU A 61 7.14 -10.74 -18.24
CA GLU A 61 7.11 -9.99 -19.50
C GLU A 61 5.76 -9.31 -19.76
N ASN A 62 4.66 -10.04 -19.56
CA ASN A 62 3.31 -9.50 -19.76
C ASN A 62 2.98 -8.41 -18.74
N ASP A 63 3.33 -8.64 -17.47
CA ASP A 63 3.08 -7.68 -16.40
C ASP A 63 3.88 -6.38 -16.67
N ALA A 64 5.12 -6.45 -17.18
CA ALA A 64 5.94 -5.28 -17.49
C ALA A 64 5.27 -4.30 -18.48
N LEU A 65 4.62 -4.82 -19.53
CA LEU A 65 3.82 -3.99 -20.45
C LEU A 65 2.63 -3.34 -19.73
N ALA A 66 1.91 -4.11 -18.90
CA ALA A 66 0.78 -3.61 -18.14
C ALA A 66 1.19 -2.47 -17.19
N ARG A 67 2.36 -2.56 -16.53
CA ARG A 67 2.94 -1.49 -15.69
C ARG A 67 3.04 -0.18 -16.46
N VAL A 68 3.65 -0.23 -17.64
CA VAL A 68 3.95 0.95 -18.45
C VAL A 68 2.65 1.62 -18.89
N ASN A 69 1.67 0.84 -19.34
CA ASN A 69 0.38 1.38 -19.78
C ASN A 69 -0.39 2.03 -18.63
N LEU A 70 -0.57 1.31 -17.51
CA LEU A 70 -1.26 1.85 -16.33
C LEU A 70 -0.55 3.09 -15.74
N GLY A 71 0.78 3.05 -15.66
CA GLY A 71 1.57 4.19 -15.18
C GLY A 71 1.36 5.44 -16.02
N ARG A 72 1.38 5.31 -17.36
CA ARG A 72 1.13 6.44 -18.29
C ARG A 72 -0.30 6.98 -18.18
N GLU A 73 -1.29 6.10 -18.01
CA GLU A 73 -2.67 6.52 -17.81
C GLU A 73 -2.82 7.36 -16.54
N TYR A 74 -2.27 6.89 -15.41
CA TYR A 74 -2.32 7.65 -14.16
C TYR A 74 -1.55 8.97 -14.24
N GLU A 75 -0.37 8.98 -14.88
CA GLU A 75 0.36 10.23 -15.14
C GLU A 75 -0.42 11.21 -15.99
N THR A 76 -1.16 10.72 -16.99
CA THR A 76 -2.03 11.54 -17.83
C THR A 76 -3.17 12.12 -17.00
N ILE A 77 -3.81 11.31 -16.16
CA ILE A 77 -4.88 11.77 -15.27
C ILE A 77 -4.37 12.87 -14.34
N SER A 78 -3.23 12.67 -13.66
CA SER A 78 -2.65 13.67 -12.77
C SER A 78 -2.27 14.95 -13.54
N ASN A 79 -1.37 14.84 -14.51
CA ASN A 79 -0.70 16.00 -15.10
C ASN A 79 -1.53 16.71 -16.18
N LYS A 80 -2.41 16.00 -16.86
CA LYS A 80 -3.14 16.54 -18.01
C LYS A 80 -4.62 16.76 -17.73
N LEU A 81 -5.18 16.15 -16.68
CA LEU A 81 -6.59 16.32 -16.32
C LEU A 81 -6.76 17.02 -14.98
N MET A 82 -6.26 16.44 -13.88
CA MET A 82 -6.49 16.96 -12.53
C MET A 82 -5.81 18.32 -12.31
N ALA A 83 -4.50 18.42 -12.55
CA ALA A 83 -3.77 19.67 -12.31
C ALA A 83 -4.30 20.87 -13.15
N PRO A 84 -4.54 20.73 -14.48
CA PRO A 84 -5.13 21.81 -15.26
C PRO A 84 -6.55 22.16 -14.85
N MET A 85 -7.38 21.17 -14.47
CA MET A 85 -8.74 21.41 -14.01
C MET A 85 -8.76 22.18 -12.69
N ASN A 86 -7.96 21.77 -11.70
CA ASN A 86 -7.81 22.49 -10.44
C ASN A 86 -7.35 23.94 -10.66
N SER A 87 -6.43 24.17 -11.60
CA SER A 87 -5.99 25.52 -11.97
C SER A 87 -7.15 26.36 -12.51
N ARG A 88 -8.01 25.79 -13.37
CA ARG A 88 -9.20 26.49 -13.89
C ARG A 88 -10.21 26.80 -12.80
N ILE A 89 -10.44 25.87 -11.87
CA ILE A 89 -11.35 26.07 -10.71
C ILE A 89 -10.87 27.26 -9.88
N ALA A 90 -9.57 27.31 -9.57
CA ALA A 90 -8.96 28.41 -8.82
C ALA A 90 -9.06 29.75 -9.58
N LEU A 91 -8.74 29.77 -10.88
CA LEU A 91 -8.84 30.98 -11.71
C LEU A 91 -10.27 31.54 -11.78
N ASN A 92 -11.28 30.68 -11.72
CA ASN A 92 -12.69 31.07 -11.71
C ASN A 92 -13.23 31.34 -10.29
N LYS A 93 -12.36 31.34 -9.26
CA LYS A 93 -12.73 31.59 -7.85
C LYS A 93 -13.82 30.65 -7.34
N LEU A 94 -13.84 29.42 -7.85
CA LEU A 94 -14.71 28.35 -7.38
C LEU A 94 -14.04 27.64 -6.20
N ASP A 95 -14.83 27.10 -5.27
CA ASP A 95 -14.29 26.30 -4.16
C ASP A 95 -13.81 24.94 -4.66
N GLY A 96 -12.49 24.82 -4.86
CA GLY A 96 -11.81 23.63 -5.34
C GLY A 96 -11.02 22.87 -4.27
N VAL A 97 -11.12 23.24 -2.99
CA VAL A 97 -10.19 22.76 -1.96
C VAL A 97 -10.19 21.23 -1.86
N MET A 98 -11.38 20.62 -1.89
CA MET A 98 -11.52 19.17 -1.81
C MET A 98 -11.03 18.44 -3.07
N ALA A 99 -11.19 19.04 -4.24
CA ALA A 99 -10.67 18.50 -5.51
C ALA A 99 -9.14 18.54 -5.53
N ALA A 100 -8.54 19.66 -5.13
CA ALA A 100 -7.10 19.81 -4.99
C ALA A 100 -6.51 18.81 -3.99
N LYS A 101 -7.18 18.60 -2.84
CA LYS A 101 -6.78 17.58 -1.86
C LYS A 101 -6.78 16.17 -2.47
N THR A 102 -7.84 15.77 -3.19
CA THR A 102 -7.90 14.46 -3.83
C THR A 102 -6.80 14.29 -4.89
N THR A 103 -6.40 15.36 -5.59
CA THR A 103 -5.26 15.30 -6.53
C THR A 103 -3.95 15.01 -5.83
N VAL A 104 -3.69 15.63 -4.67
CA VAL A 104 -2.49 15.31 -3.86
C VAL A 104 -2.53 13.86 -3.39
N GLU A 105 -3.66 13.40 -2.86
CA GLU A 105 -3.86 11.98 -2.46
C GLU A 105 -3.61 11.02 -3.64
N PHE A 106 -4.02 11.41 -4.86
CA PHE A 106 -3.79 10.64 -6.10
C PHE A 106 -2.31 10.59 -6.49
N ASP A 107 -1.59 11.70 -6.39
CA ASP A 107 -0.16 11.76 -6.72
C ASP A 107 0.69 10.93 -5.73
N ASP A 108 0.32 10.96 -4.44
CA ASP A 108 0.95 10.13 -3.41
C ASP A 108 0.69 8.63 -3.65
N GLU A 109 -0.54 8.26 -3.99
CA GLU A 109 -0.88 6.87 -4.31
C GLU A 109 -0.24 6.43 -5.65
N LEU A 110 -0.04 7.32 -6.61
CA LEU A 110 0.72 7.05 -7.85
C LEU A 110 2.20 6.76 -7.54
N ALA A 111 2.82 7.51 -6.63
CA ALA A 111 4.17 7.20 -6.15
C ALA A 111 4.22 5.83 -5.46
N THR A 112 3.20 5.53 -4.63
CA THR A 112 3.05 4.24 -3.96
C THR A 112 2.90 3.10 -4.97
N PHE A 113 2.03 3.24 -5.99
CA PHE A 113 1.87 2.28 -7.08
C PHE A 113 3.21 1.96 -7.76
N ARG A 114 3.99 2.99 -8.12
CA ARG A 114 5.29 2.80 -8.80
C ARG A 114 6.26 1.97 -7.94
N SER A 115 6.35 2.30 -6.64
CA SER A 115 7.24 1.63 -5.68
C SER A 115 6.78 0.20 -5.36
N SER A 116 5.50 -0.02 -5.07
CA SER A 116 4.90 -1.34 -4.83
C SER A 116 5.10 -2.25 -6.03
N TYR A 117 4.90 -1.72 -7.24
CA TYR A 117 5.10 -2.48 -8.45
C TYR A 117 6.58 -2.83 -8.65
N GLN A 118 7.51 -1.90 -8.38
CA GLN A 118 8.94 -2.21 -8.48
C GLN A 118 9.32 -3.36 -7.52
N ARG A 119 8.85 -3.34 -6.27
CA ARG A 119 9.09 -4.44 -5.32
C ARG A 119 8.54 -5.78 -5.81
N TYR A 120 7.33 -5.76 -6.38
CA TYR A 120 6.72 -6.94 -6.99
C TYR A 120 7.58 -7.47 -8.16
N GLU A 121 7.93 -6.62 -9.10
CA GLU A 121 8.72 -6.98 -10.28
C GLU A 121 10.07 -7.58 -9.89
N GLU A 122 10.79 -6.92 -8.98
CA GLU A 122 12.06 -7.42 -8.46
C GLU A 122 11.90 -8.77 -7.75
N SER A 123 10.81 -8.99 -7.02
CA SER A 123 10.55 -10.28 -6.35
C SER A 123 10.30 -11.41 -7.35
N VAL A 124 9.62 -11.13 -8.46
CA VAL A 124 9.40 -12.11 -9.55
C VAL A 124 10.74 -12.42 -10.24
N ALA A 125 11.53 -11.39 -10.55
CA ALA A 125 12.85 -11.56 -11.15
C ALA A 125 13.77 -12.39 -10.24
N ARG A 126 13.79 -12.11 -8.92
CA ARG A 126 14.51 -12.92 -7.93
C ARG A 126 14.01 -14.36 -7.90
N THR A 127 12.70 -14.59 -7.93
CA THR A 127 12.10 -15.94 -7.96
C THR A 127 12.59 -16.74 -9.16
N ILE A 128 12.58 -16.14 -10.35
CA ILE A 128 13.01 -16.79 -11.61
C ILE A 128 14.48 -17.21 -11.56
N ASN A 129 15.30 -16.52 -10.76
CA ASN A 129 16.74 -16.79 -10.64
C ASN A 129 17.10 -17.80 -9.55
N ILE A 130 16.15 -18.24 -8.72
CA ILE A 130 16.40 -19.30 -7.74
C ILE A 130 16.31 -20.65 -8.44
N ASP A 131 17.33 -21.48 -8.25
CA ASP A 131 17.29 -22.88 -8.69
C ASP A 131 16.27 -23.66 -7.85
N CYS A 132 15.12 -23.98 -8.44
CA CYS A 132 14.07 -24.74 -7.76
C CYS A 132 14.35 -26.24 -7.58
N GLN A 133 15.40 -26.78 -8.20
CA GLN A 133 15.86 -28.16 -7.95
C GLN A 133 16.70 -28.21 -6.67
N GLU A 134 17.67 -27.30 -6.58
CA GLU A 134 18.64 -27.25 -5.48
C GLU A 134 18.04 -26.56 -4.25
N ARG A 135 17.25 -25.50 -4.46
CA ARG A 135 16.71 -24.61 -3.40
C ARG A 135 15.18 -24.46 -3.47
N PRO A 136 14.40 -25.56 -3.40
CA PRO A 136 12.94 -25.51 -3.53
C PRO A 136 12.22 -24.73 -2.42
N VAL A 137 12.76 -24.70 -1.20
CA VAL A 137 12.18 -23.94 -0.08
C VAL A 137 12.30 -22.45 -0.35
N ASP A 138 13.49 -21.97 -0.70
CA ASP A 138 13.74 -20.55 -1.01
C ASP A 138 12.93 -20.11 -2.23
N PHE A 139 12.85 -20.95 -3.26
CA PHE A 139 12.04 -20.69 -4.45
C PHE A 139 10.56 -20.50 -4.09
N TYR A 140 10.01 -21.42 -3.32
CA TYR A 140 8.62 -21.33 -2.87
C TYR A 140 8.37 -20.13 -1.96
N GLN A 141 9.28 -19.84 -1.02
CA GLN A 141 9.18 -18.65 -0.19
C GLN A 141 9.15 -17.37 -1.03
N MET A 142 9.98 -17.28 -2.07
CA MET A 142 9.99 -16.11 -2.96
C MET A 142 8.71 -15.99 -3.80
N ILE A 143 8.07 -17.11 -4.16
CA ILE A 143 6.73 -17.10 -4.76
C ILE A 143 5.72 -16.46 -3.80
N GLU A 144 5.74 -16.81 -2.51
CA GLU A 144 4.82 -16.23 -1.53
C GLU A 144 5.05 -14.73 -1.34
N TYR A 145 6.31 -14.27 -1.32
CA TYR A 145 6.62 -12.84 -1.34
C TYR A 145 6.11 -12.15 -2.61
N ALA A 146 6.30 -12.75 -3.79
CA ALA A 146 5.80 -12.20 -5.04
C ALA A 146 4.27 -12.09 -5.04
N ARG A 147 3.56 -13.07 -4.45
CA ARG A 147 2.09 -13.00 -4.27
C ARG A 147 1.68 -11.87 -3.36
N MET A 148 2.36 -11.71 -2.23
CA MET A 148 2.12 -10.62 -1.28
C MET A 148 2.32 -9.25 -1.95
N TYR A 149 3.45 -9.02 -2.61
CA TYR A 149 3.71 -7.76 -3.30
C TYR A 149 2.74 -7.51 -4.47
N ARG A 150 2.30 -8.57 -5.17
CA ARG A 150 1.25 -8.43 -6.19
C ARG A 150 -0.09 -7.97 -5.59
N ALA A 151 -0.41 -8.44 -4.38
CA ALA A 151 -1.60 -7.99 -3.66
C ALA A 151 -1.51 -6.51 -3.26
N GLU A 152 -0.32 -6.04 -2.86
CA GLU A 152 -0.07 -4.61 -2.62
C GLU A 152 -0.30 -3.77 -3.87
N VAL A 153 0.25 -4.19 -5.03
CA VAL A 153 -0.01 -3.51 -6.32
C VAL A 153 -1.51 -3.43 -6.60
N ARG A 154 -2.25 -4.52 -6.39
CA ARG A 154 -3.71 -4.53 -6.58
C ARG A 154 -4.40 -3.51 -5.68
N GLN A 155 -4.01 -3.41 -4.41
CA GLN A 155 -4.57 -2.42 -3.48
C GLN A 155 -4.33 -0.99 -3.97
N THR A 156 -3.14 -0.68 -4.48
CA THR A 156 -2.85 0.64 -5.03
C THR A 156 -3.73 0.96 -6.23
N VAL A 157 -3.93 0.01 -7.15
CA VAL A 157 -4.82 0.18 -8.31
C VAL A 157 -6.27 0.43 -7.88
N MET A 158 -6.75 -0.26 -6.84
CA MET A 158 -8.09 -0.04 -6.29
C MET A 158 -8.23 1.37 -5.72
N ARG A 159 -7.27 1.83 -4.90
CA ARG A 159 -7.28 3.19 -4.35
C ARG A 159 -7.20 4.26 -5.44
N MET A 160 -6.36 4.06 -6.46
CA MET A 160 -6.31 4.96 -7.62
C MET A 160 -7.69 5.10 -8.29
N SER A 161 -8.42 3.98 -8.45
CA SER A 161 -9.78 4.02 -9.00
C SER A 161 -10.77 4.77 -8.10
N GLU A 162 -10.67 4.60 -6.79
CA GLU A 162 -11.50 5.32 -5.81
C GLU A 162 -11.23 6.82 -5.83
N LEU A 163 -9.96 7.23 -5.90
CA LEU A 163 -9.55 8.63 -5.96
C LEU A 163 -10.01 9.29 -7.27
N ILE A 164 -9.96 8.59 -8.41
CA ILE A 164 -10.51 9.07 -9.68
C ILE A 164 -12.02 9.31 -9.56
N LYS A 165 -12.77 8.35 -8.99
CA LYS A 165 -14.22 8.49 -8.77
C LYS A 165 -14.55 9.64 -7.83
N LYS A 166 -13.82 9.74 -6.72
CA LYS A 166 -13.96 10.83 -5.73
C LYS A 166 -13.73 12.20 -6.37
N TYR A 167 -12.65 12.35 -7.13
CA TYR A 167 -12.35 13.58 -7.84
C TYR A 167 -13.48 13.96 -8.81
N ARG A 168 -13.96 13.00 -9.62
CA ARG A 168 -15.08 13.23 -10.54
C ARG A 168 -16.33 13.75 -9.82
N MET A 169 -16.74 13.12 -8.72
CA MET A 169 -17.90 13.58 -7.94
C MET A 169 -17.72 15.01 -7.40
N GLN A 170 -16.50 15.37 -6.99
CA GLN A 170 -16.19 16.72 -6.54
C GLN A 170 -16.33 17.74 -7.68
N ILE A 171 -15.85 17.40 -8.89
CA ILE A 171 -16.02 18.25 -10.08
C ILE A 171 -17.51 18.42 -10.43
N ASP A 172 -18.28 17.34 -10.43
CA ASP A 172 -19.73 17.39 -10.71
C ASP A 172 -20.45 18.30 -9.70
N THR A 173 -20.06 18.24 -8.42
CA THR A 173 -20.61 19.11 -7.37
C THR A 173 -20.27 20.58 -7.59
N ILE A 174 -19.02 20.88 -7.97
CA ILE A 174 -18.57 22.24 -8.29
C ILE A 174 -19.38 22.81 -9.46
N HIS A 175 -19.57 22.01 -10.53
CA HIS A 175 -20.34 22.40 -11.70
C HIS A 175 -21.80 22.72 -11.36
N GLN A 176 -22.47 21.84 -10.62
CA GLN A 176 -23.87 22.05 -10.22
C GLN A 176 -24.03 23.28 -9.32
N THR A 177 -23.05 23.56 -8.46
CA THR A 177 -23.07 24.72 -7.57
C THR A 177 -22.83 26.02 -8.34
N SER A 178 -21.92 25.99 -9.33
CA SER A 178 -21.71 27.15 -10.21
C SER A 178 -22.95 27.46 -11.03
N ASP A 179 -23.63 26.46 -11.60
CA ASP A 179 -24.82 26.68 -12.43
C ASP A 179 -25.96 27.34 -11.64
N LYS A 180 -26.21 26.87 -10.41
CA LYS A 180 -27.23 27.45 -9.51
C LYS A 180 -26.93 28.91 -9.17
N LYS A 181 -25.65 29.24 -8.93
CA LYS A 181 -25.22 30.61 -8.63
C LYS A 181 -25.45 31.56 -9.82
N HIS A 182 -25.30 31.06 -11.05
CA HIS A 182 -25.56 31.85 -12.26
C HIS A 182 -27.06 31.98 -12.55
N ALA A 183 -27.88 30.97 -12.23
CA ALA A 183 -29.33 31.01 -12.42
C ALA A 183 -30.05 31.95 -11.43
N GLY A 184 -29.57 32.07 -10.19
CA GLY A 184 -30.15 32.94 -9.16
C GLY A 184 -29.70 34.41 -9.20
N ALA A 185 -28.81 34.77 -10.13
CA ALA A 185 -28.30 36.14 -10.29
C ALA A 185 -29.02 36.95 -11.40
N LYS A 186 -30.17 36.46 -11.88
CA LYS A 186 -31.05 37.14 -12.84
C LYS A 186 -32.21 37.84 -12.16
#